data_AF-A0A662Q5I2-F1
#
_entry.id   AF-A0A662Q5I2-F1
#
_cell.length_a   1.000
_cell.length_b   1.000
_cell.length_c   1.000
_cell.angle_alpha   90.00
_cell.angle_beta   90.00
_cell.angle_gamma   90.00
#
_symmetry.space_group_name_H-M   'P 1'
#
loop_
_entity.id
_entity.type
_entity.pdbx_description
1 polymer ?
#
loop_
_entity_poly.entity_id
_entity_poly.type
_entity_poly.pdbx_seq_one_letter_code
_entity_poly.pdbx_strand_id
1 'polypeptide(L)'
;MDVAYQWLFYFFEPDDEKLKRIEEDYRSGKLLSGELKLILTEKVLKFLEEHRAMREKAREILNLYMYDGELAKEMWGKIHE
;
A
#
# COMPACT_ATOMS: atom_id res chain seq x y z
N MET A 1 -12.06 -13.13 -12.43
CA MET A 1 -11.07 -12.04 -12.31
C MET A 1 -10.06 -12.49 -11.27
N ASP A 2 -8.76 -12.51 -11.59
CA ASP A 2 -7.71 -13.02 -10.70
C ASP A 2 -7.39 -12.02 -9.58
N VAL A 3 -7.24 -12.51 -8.34
CA VAL A 3 -6.98 -11.67 -7.16
C VAL A 3 -5.63 -10.96 -7.26
N ALA A 4 -4.61 -11.60 -7.86
CA ALA A 4 -3.30 -10.99 -8.02
C ALA A 4 -3.37 -9.75 -8.94
N TYR A 5 -4.15 -9.84 -10.03
CA TYR A 5 -4.40 -8.68 -10.90
C TYR A 5 -5.17 -7.57 -10.18
N GLN A 6 -6.19 -7.92 -9.37
CA GLN A 6 -6.93 -6.92 -8.59
C GLN A 6 -6.02 -6.14 -7.64
N TRP A 7 -5.07 -6.80 -6.99
CA TRP A 7 -4.11 -6.14 -6.10
C TRP A 7 -3.19 -5.19 -6.87
N LEU A 8 -2.72 -5.61 -8.05
CA LEU A 8 -1.96 -4.72 -8.94
C LEU A 8 -2.79 -3.49 -9.30
N PHE A 9 -4.04 -3.68 -9.73
CA PHE A 9 -4.94 -2.60 -10.15
C PHE A 9 -5.26 -1.59 -9.05
N TYR A 10 -5.61 -2.05 -7.85
CA TYR A 10 -6.05 -1.15 -6.78
C TYR A 10 -4.92 -0.52 -5.97
N PHE A 11 -3.77 -1.19 -5.86
CA PHE A 11 -2.78 -0.83 -4.84
C PHE A 11 -1.34 -0.72 -5.36
N PHE A 12 -0.91 -1.60 -6.27
CA PHE A 12 0.52 -1.89 -6.44
C PHE A 12 1.12 -1.51 -7.81
N GLU A 13 0.32 -1.25 -8.83
CA GLU A 13 0.81 -0.74 -10.12
C GLU A 13 0.19 0.64 -10.41
N PRO A 14 0.96 1.73 -10.29
CA PRO A 14 0.46 3.09 -10.57
C PRO A 14 0.43 3.45 -12.06
N ASP A 15 1.03 2.63 -12.93
CA ASP A 15 1.06 2.86 -14.38
C ASP A 15 -0.12 2.13 -15.06
N ASP A 16 -1.13 2.91 -15.44
CA ASP A 16 -2.35 2.42 -16.10
C ASP A 16 -2.06 1.72 -17.44
N GLU A 17 -1.07 2.18 -18.20
CA GLU A 17 -0.71 1.56 -19.48
C GLU A 17 -0.05 0.20 -19.25
N LYS A 18 0.76 0.08 -18.20
CA LYS A 18 1.31 -1.20 -17.80
C LYS A 18 0.22 -2.15 -17.29
N LEU A 19 -0.77 -1.65 -16.54
CA LEU A 19 -1.93 -2.45 -16.10
C LEU A 19 -2.72 -3.01 -17.28
N LYS A 20 -3.03 -2.19 -18.29
CA LYS A 20 -3.71 -2.64 -19.51
C LYS A 20 -2.94 -3.75 -20.20
N ARG A 21 -1.62 -3.60 -20.35
CA ARG A 21 -0.78 -4.65 -20.98
C ARG A 21 -0.79 -5.95 -20.19
N ILE A 22 -0.69 -5.88 -18.85
CA ILE A 22 -0.78 -7.06 -17.98
C ILE A 22 -2.15 -7.73 -18.15
N GLU A 23 -3.24 -6.95 -18.21
CA GLU A 23 -4.57 -7.48 -18.41
C GLU A 23 -4.74 -8.20 -19.76
N GLU A 24 -4.27 -7.57 -20.84
CA GLU A 24 -4.32 -8.12 -22.20
C GLU A 24 -3.48 -9.39 -22.32
N ASP A 25 -2.24 -9.38 -21.82
CA ASP A 25 -1.35 -10.54 -21.84
C ASP A 25 -1.89 -11.68 -20.96
N TYR A 26 -2.53 -11.37 -19.82
CA TYR A 26 -3.14 -12.38 -18.96
C TYR A 26 -4.41 -12.97 -19.57
N ARG A 27 -5.31 -12.14 -20.12
CA ARG A 27 -6.55 -12.61 -20.76
C ARG A 27 -6.30 -13.44 -22.02
N SER A 28 -5.24 -13.10 -22.77
CA SER A 28 -4.83 -13.87 -23.96
C SER A 28 -4.12 -15.19 -23.62
N GLY A 29 -3.76 -15.42 -22.35
CA GLY A 29 -3.02 -16.59 -21.91
C GLY A 29 -1.51 -16.53 -22.18
N LYS A 30 -1.01 -15.38 -22.65
CA LYS A 30 0.43 -15.13 -22.89
C LYS A 30 1.20 -14.97 -21.58
N LEU A 31 0.56 -14.41 -20.55
CA LEU A 31 1.08 -14.32 -19.19
C LEU A 31 0.48 -15.42 -18.33
N LEU A 32 1.30 -16.25 -17.71
CA LEU A 32 0.86 -17.30 -16.80
C LEU A 32 0.49 -16.73 -15.43
N SER A 33 -0.41 -17.40 -14.70
CA SER A 33 -0.78 -16.99 -13.33
C SER A 33 0.41 -16.96 -12.36
N GLY A 34 1.42 -17.79 -12.61
CA GLY A 34 2.68 -17.75 -11.85
C GLY A 34 3.45 -16.45 -12.08
N GLU A 35 3.56 -16.02 -13.34
CA GLU A 35 4.24 -14.78 -13.73
C GLU A 35 3.49 -13.54 -13.24
N LEU A 36 2.16 -13.54 -13.33
CA LEU A 36 1.31 -12.50 -12.74
C LEU A 36 1.57 -12.34 -11.23
N LYS A 37 1.66 -13.47 -10.51
CA LYS A 37 1.95 -13.46 -9.07
C LYS A 37 3.38 -13.02 -8.76
N LEU A 38 4.36 -13.31 -9.62
CA LEU A 38 5.72 -12.80 -9.48
C LEU A 38 5.74 -11.27 -9.60
N ILE A 39 5.06 -10.71 -10.60
CA ILE A 39 4.92 -9.24 -10.77
C ILE A 39 4.34 -8.61 -9.50
N LEU A 40 3.25 -9.19 -8.96
CA LEU A 40 2.67 -8.72 -7.70
C LEU A 40 3.64 -8.84 -6.52
N THR A 41 4.35 -9.95 -6.41
CA THR A 41 5.27 -10.22 -5.29
C THR A 41 6.37 -9.17 -5.23
N GLU A 42 6.96 -8.81 -6.36
CA GLU A 42 7.98 -7.75 -6.44
C GLU A 42 7.47 -6.42 -5.89
N LYS A 43 6.26 -6.01 -6.30
CA LYS A 43 5.65 -4.76 -5.83
C LYS A 43 5.31 -4.78 -4.34
N VAL A 44 4.74 -5.89 -3.86
CA VAL A 44 4.37 -6.05 -2.44
C VAL A 44 5.60 -6.04 -1.54
N LEU A 45 6.67 -6.73 -1.94
CA LEU A 45 7.92 -6.76 -1.16
C LEU A 45 8.53 -5.36 -1.04
N LYS A 46 8.59 -4.62 -2.15
CA LYS A 46 9.06 -3.22 -2.14
C LYS A 46 8.22 -2.35 -1.20
N PHE A 47 6.90 -2.43 -1.31
CA PHE A 47 6.00 -1.69 -0.42
C PHE A 47 6.21 -2.06 1.06
N LEU A 48 6.35 -3.34 1.38
CA LEU A 48 6.53 -3.79 2.76
C LEU A 48 7.86 -3.32 3.35
N GLU A 49 8.92 -3.29 2.55
CA GLU A 49 10.22 -2.75 2.96
C GLU A 49 10.11 -1.26 3.32
N GLU A 50 9.55 -0.46 2.41
CA GLU A 50 9.32 0.98 2.62
C GLU A 50 8.41 1.24 3.83
N HIS A 51 7.31 0.49 3.93
CA HIS A 51 6.36 0.61 5.04
C HIS A 51 7.00 0.25 6.39
N ARG A 52 7.83 -0.78 6.46
CA ARG A 52 8.56 -1.13 7.70
C ARG A 52 9.51 -0.03 8.12
N ALA A 53 10.23 0.58 7.18
CA ALA A 53 11.11 1.71 7.46
C ALA A 53 10.32 2.93 7.96
N MET A 54 9.18 3.24 7.35
CA MET A 54 8.28 4.32 7.81
C MET A 54 7.72 4.03 9.20
N ARG A 55 7.32 2.79 9.49
CA ARG A 55 6.80 2.38 10.79
C ARG A 55 7.83 2.57 11.91
N GLU A 56 9.11 2.31 11.65
CA GLU A 56 10.15 2.53 12.66
C GLU A 56 10.32 4.03 12.95
N LYS A 57 10.41 4.86 11.91
CA LYS A 57 10.47 6.33 12.06
C LYS A 57 9.23 6.89 12.77
N ALA A 58 8.06 6.28 12.55
CA ALA A 58 6.81 6.72 13.17
C ALA A 58 6.82 6.64 14.71
N ARG A 59 7.71 5.83 15.31
CA ARG A 59 7.87 5.77 16.77
C ARG A 59 8.26 7.11 17.38
N GLU A 60 9.08 7.90 16.68
CA GLU A 60 9.57 9.19 17.16
C GLU A 60 8.47 10.25 17.22
N ILE A 61 7.46 10.13 16.35
CA ILE A 61 6.36 11.08 16.22
C ILE A 61 5.08 10.60 16.90
N LEU A 62 5.08 9.43 17.52
CA LEU A 62 3.87 8.82 18.09
C LEU A 62 3.20 9.72 19.14
N ASN A 63 3.99 10.34 20.02
CA ASN A 63 3.45 11.28 21.02
C ASN A 63 2.85 12.54 20.40
N LEU A 64 3.38 13.02 19.28
CA LEU A 64 2.82 14.15 18.56
C LEU A 64 1.38 13.88 18.13
N TYR A 65 1.12 12.70 17.56
CA TYR A 65 -0.22 12.34 17.10
C TYR A 65 -1.17 11.94 18.23
N MET A 66 -0.63 11.40 19.33
CA MET A 66 -1.46 10.93 20.45
C MET A 66 -1.78 12.02 21.49
N TYR A 67 -0.85 12.94 21.76
CA TYR A 67 -0.95 13.86 22.90
C TYR A 67 -0.46 15.27 22.61
N ASP A 68 0.73 15.42 22.01
CA ASP A 68 1.44 16.69 21.99
C ASP A 68 1.00 17.64 20.87
N GLY A 69 0.36 17.10 19.83
CA GLY A 69 -0.15 17.86 18.69
C GLY A 69 -1.32 18.75 19.07
N GLU A 70 -1.46 19.89 18.38
CA GLU A 70 -2.49 20.90 18.68
C GLU A 70 -3.91 20.31 18.70
N LEU A 71 -4.25 19.53 17.66
CA LEU A 71 -5.54 18.85 17.58
C LEU A 71 -5.69 17.80 18.69
N ALA A 72 -4.64 17.04 19.01
CA ALA A 72 -4.69 16.05 20.07
C ALA A 72 -4.95 16.70 21.44
N LYS A 73 -4.25 17.79 21.75
CA LYS A 73 -4.46 18.59 22.97
C LYS A 73 -5.88 19.14 23.06
N GLU A 74 -6.40 19.69 21.97
CA GLU A 74 -7.78 20.20 21.91
C GLU A 74 -8.79 19.08 22.22
N MET A 75 -8.63 17.91 21.61
CA MET A 75 -9.52 16.76 21.82
C MET A 75 -9.43 16.21 23.23
N TRP A 76 -8.23 16.11 23.81
CA TRP A 76 -8.05 15.69 25.20
C TRP A 76 -8.64 16.68 26.21
N GLY A 77 -8.55 17.98 25.92
CA GLY A 77 -9.19 19.03 26.74
C GLY A 77 -10.71 18.91 26.80
N LYS A 78 -11.36 18.61 25.67
CA LYS A 78 -12.83 18.44 25.59
C LYS A 78 -13.36 17.18 26.30
N ILE A 79 -12.53 16.16 26.50
CA ILE A 79 -12.93 14.90 27.17
C ILE A 79 -12.98 15.08 28.70
N HIS A 80 -12.26 16.06 29.24
CA HIS A 80 -12.10 16.26 30.68
C HIS A 80 -12.93 17.43 31.25
N GLU A 81 -13.75 18.07 30.42
CA GLU A 81 -14.86 18.97 30.82
C GLU A 81 -16.18 18.20 30.90
#